data_AF-A0A9P5V0A3-F1
#
_entry.id   AF-A0A9P5V0A3-F1
#
_cell.length_a   1.000
_cell.length_b   1.000
_cell.length_c   1.000
_cell.angle_alpha   90.00
_cell.angle_beta   90.00
_cell.angle_gamma   90.00
#
_symmetry.space_group_name_H-M   'P 1'
#
loop_
_entity.id
_entity.type
_entity.pdbx_description
1 polymer ?
#
loop_
_entity_poly.entity_id
_entity_poly.type
_entity_poly.pdbx_seq_one_letter_code
_entity_poly.pdbx_strand_id
1 'polypeptide(L)'
;MASIQAPVKLVNESTVEFLTTEMVEAMIRTIKDDALRLGADRDPSLGNPNDGAGGPKDYSEGDEAMEAVYYKLEMIGFRVGERLIEKISKDRMRFTDNLDVVKFVCKEVWMFLFKKQVDNLKTNHRGVYVLQDNSFRWFTRMAHDQSSAESVKKVTP
;
A
#
# COMPACT_ATOMS: atom_id res chain seq x y z
N MET A 1 13.64 -38.67 4.54
CA MET A 1 14.12 -37.86 3.41
C MET A 1 14.29 -36.43 3.90
N ALA A 2 15.53 -35.98 4.08
CA ALA A 2 15.79 -34.60 4.50
C ALA A 2 15.59 -33.67 3.29
N SER A 3 14.60 -32.79 3.35
CA SER A 3 14.43 -31.72 2.37
C SER A 3 15.62 -30.78 2.49
N ILE A 4 16.48 -30.75 1.47
CA ILE A 4 17.57 -29.78 1.36
C ILE A 4 16.92 -28.44 1.00
N GLN A 5 16.54 -27.67 2.02
CA GLN A 5 16.09 -26.30 1.84
C GLN A 5 17.31 -25.48 1.38
N ALA A 6 17.34 -25.09 0.11
CA ALA A 6 18.37 -24.19 -0.39
C ALA A 6 18.46 -22.93 0.50
N PRO A 7 19.67 -22.38 0.76
CA PRO A 7 19.81 -21.23 1.63
C PRO A 7 18.98 -20.07 1.06
N VAL A 8 18.00 -19.61 1.85
CA VAL A 8 17.18 -18.46 1.48
C VAL A 8 18.13 -17.26 1.45
N LYS A 9 18.31 -16.66 0.27
CA LYS A 9 19.01 -15.39 0.15
C LYS A 9 18.22 -14.35 0.94
N LEU A 10 18.72 -13.99 2.11
CA LEU A 10 18.13 -12.95 2.96
C LEU A 10 18.43 -11.61 2.31
N VAL A 11 17.39 -10.96 1.80
CA VAL A 11 17.46 -9.56 1.38
C VAL A 11 17.38 -8.69 2.64
N ASN A 12 18.17 -7.63 2.71
CA ASN A 12 18.13 -6.71 3.84
C ASN A 12 16.75 -6.03 3.90
N GLU A 13 16.14 -5.94 5.08
CA GLU A 13 14.86 -5.26 5.30
C GLU A 13 14.89 -3.81 4.77
N SER A 14 16.05 -3.14 4.87
CA SER A 14 16.25 -1.78 4.36
C SER A 14 16.08 -1.69 2.84
N THR A 15 16.38 -2.75 2.09
CA THR A 15 16.22 -2.76 0.63
C THR A 15 14.75 -2.67 0.24
N VAL A 16 13.87 -3.33 0.99
CA VAL A 16 12.42 -3.25 0.74
C VAL A 16 11.93 -1.85 1.02
N GLU A 17 12.37 -1.24 2.13
CA GLU A 17 12.04 0.13 2.49
C GLU A 17 12.45 1.14 1.40
N PHE A 18 13.73 1.13 0.99
CA PHE A 18 14.21 2.02 -0.08
C PHE A 18 13.47 1.80 -1.40
N LEU A 19 13.24 0.54 -1.77
CA LEU A 19 12.51 0.21 -2.99
C LEU A 19 11.08 0.75 -2.93
N THR A 20 10.39 0.59 -1.80
CA THR A 20 9.01 1.10 -1.64
C THR A 20 8.95 2.61 -1.70
N THR A 21 9.89 3.33 -1.07
CA THR A 21 9.95 4.79 -1.13
C THR A 21 10.15 5.27 -2.57
N GLU A 22 11.18 4.76 -3.25
CA GLU A 22 11.47 5.13 -4.64
C GLU A 22 10.34 4.76 -5.60
N MET A 23 9.70 3.61 -5.40
CA MET A 23 8.54 3.20 -6.20
C MET A 23 7.38 4.18 -6.07
N VAL A 24 7.04 4.61 -4.86
CA VAL A 24 5.93 5.56 -4.62
C VAL A 24 6.27 6.91 -5.24
N GLU A 25 7.49 7.41 -5.04
CA GLU A 25 7.93 8.67 -5.64
C GLU A 25 7.90 8.61 -7.17
N ALA A 26 8.40 7.52 -7.77
CA ALA A 26 8.38 7.33 -9.22
C ALA A 26 6.94 7.28 -9.76
N MET A 27 6.00 6.64 -9.05
CA MET A 27 4.59 6.64 -9.42
C MET A 27 3.99 8.04 -9.39
N ILE A 28 4.26 8.81 -8.33
CA ILE A 28 3.80 10.21 -8.21
C ILE A 28 4.33 11.05 -9.38
N ARG A 29 5.64 10.97 -9.67
CA ARG A 29 6.26 11.71 -10.78
C ARG A 29 5.62 11.33 -12.12
N THR A 30 5.48 10.03 -12.39
CA THR A 30 4.91 9.54 -13.66
C THR A 30 3.46 9.98 -13.84
N ILE A 31 2.64 9.88 -12.79
CA ILE A 31 1.22 10.28 -12.86
C ILE A 31 1.08 11.79 -13.09
N LYS A 32 1.91 12.61 -12.44
CA LYS A 32 1.95 14.05 -12.68
C LYS A 32 2.37 14.38 -14.11
N ASP A 33 3.39 13.71 -14.63
CA ASP A 33 3.85 13.91 -16.02
C ASP A 33 2.77 13.52 -17.04
N ASP A 34 2.04 12.42 -16.80
CA ASP A 34 0.94 11.97 -17.66
C ASP A 34 -0.23 12.96 -17.63
N ALA A 35 -0.56 13.52 -16.46
CA ALA A 35 -1.60 14.56 -16.32
C ALA A 35 -1.23 15.84 -17.11
N LEU A 36 0.03 16.29 -17.00
CA LEU A 36 0.53 17.44 -17.75
C LEU A 36 0.49 17.22 -19.27
N ARG A 37 0.82 16.01 -19.74
CA ARG A 37 0.73 15.65 -21.17
C ARG A 37 -0.70 15.68 -21.69
N LEU A 38 -1.65 15.10 -20.95
CA LEU A 38 -3.07 15.14 -21.30
C LEU A 38 -3.62 16.57 -21.34
N GLY A 39 -3.12 17.46 -20.48
CA GLY A 39 -3.43 18.89 -20.52
C GLY A 39 -2.83 19.62 -21.72
N ALA A 40 -1.64 19.23 -22.17
CA ALA A 40 -0.94 19.84 -23.31
C ALA A 40 -1.53 19.45 -24.67
N ASP A 41 -2.10 18.24 -24.80
CA ASP A 41 -2.75 17.76 -26.03
C ASP A 41 -4.19 18.29 -26.20
N ARG A 42 -4.69 19.10 -25.25
CA ARG A 42 -6.02 19.71 -25.32
C ARG A 42 -6.02 20.86 -26.34
N ASP A 43 -6.91 20.78 -27.34
CA ASP A 43 -7.07 21.83 -28.36
C ASP A 43 -7.37 23.19 -27.69
N PRO A 44 -6.51 24.21 -27.83
CA PRO A 44 -6.69 25.51 -27.19
C PRO A 44 -7.91 26.29 -27.70
N SER A 45 -8.56 25.84 -28.79
CA SER A 45 -9.82 26.40 -29.28
C SER A 45 -11.06 25.89 -28.53
N LEU A 46 -10.95 24.75 -27.83
CA LEU A 46 -11.93 24.28 -26.87
C LEU A 46 -11.65 24.98 -25.53
N GLY A 47 -12.19 26.19 -25.38
CA GLY A 47 -12.01 27.02 -24.18
C GLY A 47 -12.18 26.24 -22.89
N ASN A 48 -11.42 26.62 -21.85
CA ASN A 48 -11.43 25.90 -20.60
C ASN A 48 -12.84 26.01 -19.97
N PRO A 49 -13.52 24.90 -19.62
CA PRO A 49 -14.85 24.95 -19.00
C PRO A 49 -14.89 25.80 -17.70
N ASN A 50 -13.70 26.06 -17.15
CA ASN A 50 -13.46 26.77 -15.90
C ASN A 50 -13.06 28.24 -16.06
N ASP A 51 -13.21 28.87 -17.23
CA ASP A 51 -12.93 30.30 -17.40
C ASP A 51 -14.06 31.22 -16.87
N GLY A 52 -15.18 30.65 -16.41
CA GLY A 52 -16.34 31.39 -15.91
C GLY A 52 -16.56 31.41 -14.39
N ALA A 53 -15.76 30.71 -13.57
CA ALA A 53 -15.99 30.65 -12.13
C ALA A 53 -14.68 30.70 -11.34
N GLY A 54 -14.42 31.84 -10.69
CA GLY A 54 -13.36 32.01 -9.70
C GLY A 54 -13.65 31.25 -8.40
N GLY A 55 -13.70 29.92 -8.47
CA GLY A 55 -13.69 29.01 -7.32
C GLY A 55 -12.27 28.48 -7.03
N PRO A 56 -11.99 27.98 -5.81
CA PRO A 56 -10.66 27.50 -5.43
C PRO A 56 -10.24 26.34 -6.35
N LYS A 57 -9.18 26.52 -7.12
CA LYS A 57 -8.83 25.66 -8.26
C LYS A 57 -7.78 24.56 -7.99
N ASP A 58 -7.38 24.29 -6.75
CA ASP A 58 -6.13 23.52 -6.53
C ASP A 58 -6.25 22.26 -5.64
N TYR A 59 -7.46 21.91 -5.19
CA TYR A 59 -7.65 20.74 -4.30
C TYR A 59 -8.04 19.45 -5.02
N SER A 60 -8.73 19.52 -6.16
CA SER A 60 -9.28 18.32 -6.85
C SER A 60 -8.22 17.52 -7.62
N GLU A 61 -7.28 18.20 -8.27
CA GLU A 61 -6.29 17.56 -9.14
C GLU A 61 -5.20 16.83 -8.35
N GLY A 62 -4.83 17.37 -7.18
CA GLY A 62 -3.95 16.71 -6.22
C GLY A 62 -4.57 15.44 -5.62
N ASP A 63 -5.87 15.46 -5.34
CA ASP A 63 -6.59 14.31 -4.81
C ASP A 63 -6.74 13.20 -5.86
N GLU A 64 -7.09 13.52 -7.10
CA GLU A 64 -7.20 12.53 -8.19
C GLU A 64 -5.87 11.83 -8.50
N ALA A 65 -4.76 12.59 -8.54
CA ALA A 65 -3.43 12.03 -8.74
C ALA A 65 -3.03 11.09 -7.59
N MET A 66 -3.39 11.44 -6.35
CA MET A 66 -3.10 10.60 -5.19
C MET A 66 -3.91 9.30 -5.20
N GLU A 67 -5.20 9.36 -5.56
CA GLU A 67 -6.03 8.17 -5.74
C GLU A 67 -5.48 7.23 -6.82
N ALA A 68 -4.96 7.78 -7.92
CA ALA A 68 -4.30 6.97 -8.95
C ALA A 68 -3.02 6.29 -8.44
N VAL A 69 -2.24 6.97 -7.58
CA VAL A 69 -1.07 6.37 -6.90
C VAL A 69 -1.50 5.24 -5.97
N TYR A 70 -2.54 5.46 -5.15
CA TYR A 70 -3.07 4.45 -4.24
C TYR A 70 -3.55 3.21 -4.99
N TYR A 71 -4.31 3.40 -6.07
CA TYR A 71 -4.77 2.30 -6.91
C TYR A 71 -3.62 1.51 -7.53
N LYS A 72 -2.60 2.19 -8.10
CA LYS A 72 -1.44 1.49 -8.66
C LYS A 72 -0.67 0.71 -7.59
N LEU A 73 -0.50 1.29 -6.40
CA LEU A 73 0.18 0.64 -5.28
C LEU A 73 -0.61 -0.59 -4.79
N GLU A 74 -1.92 -0.47 -4.67
CA GLU A 74 -2.82 -1.59 -4.32
C GLU A 74 -2.69 -2.73 -5.32
N MET A 75 -2.71 -2.43 -6.63
CA MET A 75 -2.57 -3.45 -7.67
C MET A 75 -1.23 -4.18 -7.63
N ILE A 76 -0.15 -3.48 -7.30
CA ILE A 76 1.16 -4.10 -7.10
C ILE A 76 1.12 -5.02 -5.87
N GLY A 77 0.58 -4.52 -4.76
CA GLY A 77 0.39 -5.29 -3.53
C GLY A 77 -0.43 -6.56 -3.75
N PHE A 78 -1.53 -6.46 -4.49
CA PHE A 78 -2.39 -7.59 -4.84
C PHE A 78 -1.62 -8.68 -5.61
N ARG A 79 -0.90 -8.31 -6.67
CA ARG A 79 -0.15 -9.27 -7.51
C ARG A 79 1.02 -9.92 -6.78
N VAL A 80 1.65 -9.20 -5.85
CA VAL A 80 2.69 -9.77 -4.98
C VAL A 80 2.07 -10.69 -3.95
N GLY A 81 0.97 -10.26 -3.32
CA GLY A 81 0.21 -11.01 -2.32
C GLY A 81 -0.33 -12.34 -2.84
N GLU A 82 -0.88 -12.37 -4.06
CA GLU A 82 -1.39 -13.59 -4.70
C GLU A 82 -0.29 -14.65 -4.85
N ARG A 83 0.84 -14.29 -5.43
CA ARG A 83 1.98 -15.23 -5.59
C ARG A 83 2.58 -15.64 -4.26
N LEU A 84 2.61 -14.72 -3.30
CA LEU A 84 3.11 -14.98 -1.97
C LEU A 84 2.20 -16.00 -1.26
N ILE A 85 0.88 -15.81 -1.34
CA ILE A 85 -0.06 -16.66 -0.63
C ILE A 85 -0.05 -18.09 -1.18
N GLU A 86 0.07 -18.27 -2.49
CA GLU A 86 0.25 -19.59 -3.11
C GLU A 86 1.43 -20.36 -2.50
N LYS A 87 2.54 -19.64 -2.22
CA LYS A 87 3.73 -20.22 -1.61
C LYS A 87 3.52 -20.55 -0.12
N ILE A 88 2.92 -19.64 0.64
CA ILE A 88 2.74 -19.80 2.10
C ILE A 88 1.64 -20.83 2.41
N SER A 89 0.60 -20.93 1.58
CA SER A 89 -0.55 -21.82 1.81
C SER A 89 -0.40 -23.20 1.17
N LYS A 90 0.72 -23.52 0.51
CA LYS A 90 0.88 -24.72 -0.31
C LYS A 90 0.48 -26.02 0.39
N ASP A 91 0.92 -26.21 1.64
CA ASP A 91 0.69 -27.44 2.40
C ASP A 91 -0.47 -27.29 3.41
N ARG A 92 -1.26 -26.23 3.28
CA ARG A 92 -2.35 -25.91 4.20
C ARG A 92 -3.67 -26.52 3.72
N MET A 93 -4.48 -26.98 4.68
CA MET A 93 -5.88 -27.29 4.42
C MET A 93 -6.64 -26.05 3.93
N ARG A 94 -7.66 -26.28 3.09
CA ARG A 94 -8.50 -25.20 2.54
C ARG A 94 -9.19 -24.43 3.67
N PHE A 95 -9.24 -23.11 3.55
CA PHE A 95 -9.96 -22.25 4.49
C PHE A 95 -11.45 -22.59 4.50
N THR A 96 -12.02 -22.76 5.69
CA THR A 96 -13.44 -23.10 5.85
C THR A 96 -14.30 -21.89 6.20
N ASP A 97 -13.73 -20.92 6.91
CA ASP A 97 -14.41 -19.69 7.30
C ASP A 97 -13.45 -18.48 7.32
N ASN A 98 -14.01 -17.29 7.57
CA ASN A 98 -13.23 -16.05 7.68
C ASN A 98 -12.26 -16.07 8.87
N LEU A 99 -12.60 -16.77 9.94
CA LEU A 99 -11.76 -16.85 11.14
C LEU A 99 -10.45 -17.62 10.85
N ASP A 100 -10.53 -18.67 10.04
CA ASP A 100 -9.37 -19.44 9.58
C ASP A 100 -8.43 -18.61 8.70
N VAL A 101 -9.00 -17.77 7.83
CA VAL A 101 -8.25 -16.81 7.01
C VAL A 101 -7.53 -15.81 7.90
N VAL A 102 -8.23 -15.20 8.87
CA VAL A 102 -7.62 -14.22 9.78
C VAL A 102 -6.50 -14.86 10.62
N LYS A 103 -6.72 -16.07 11.16
CA LYS A 103 -5.67 -16.80 11.88
C LYS A 103 -4.44 -17.05 11.00
N PHE A 104 -4.64 -17.36 9.72
CA PHE A 104 -3.56 -17.56 8.78
C PHE A 104 -2.76 -16.29 8.52
N VAL A 105 -3.45 -15.17 8.28
CA VAL A 105 -2.81 -13.87 8.09
C VAL A 105 -1.99 -13.51 9.33
N CYS A 106 -2.57 -13.61 10.53
CA CYS A 106 -1.90 -13.21 11.77
C CYS A 106 -0.73 -14.10 12.17
N LYS A 107 -0.78 -15.41 11.87
CA LYS A 107 0.22 -16.37 12.34
C LYS A 107 1.25 -16.76 11.29
N GLU A 108 0.81 -17.05 10.07
CA GLU A 108 1.72 -17.55 9.03
C GLU A 108 2.22 -16.40 8.16
N VAL A 109 1.33 -15.57 7.63
CA VAL A 109 1.73 -14.47 6.73
C VAL A 109 2.54 -13.42 7.48
N TRP A 110 2.08 -13.00 8.66
CA TRP A 110 2.78 -11.99 9.46
C TRP A 110 4.18 -12.45 9.88
N MET A 111 4.29 -13.69 10.37
CA MET A 111 5.58 -14.29 10.72
C MET A 111 6.47 -14.48 9.49
N PHE A 112 5.91 -14.83 8.34
CA PHE A 112 6.68 -14.99 7.11
C PHE A 112 7.30 -13.66 6.66
N LEU A 113 6.51 -12.58 6.64
CA LEU A 113 6.93 -11.27 6.15
C LEU A 113 7.81 -10.51 7.14
N PHE A 114 7.37 -10.40 8.39
CA PHE A 114 7.97 -9.48 9.38
C PHE A 114 8.81 -10.18 10.44
N LYS A 115 8.80 -11.51 10.47
CA LYS A 115 9.50 -12.31 11.49
C LYS A 115 9.09 -11.92 12.93
N LYS A 116 7.87 -11.41 13.09
CA LYS A 116 7.23 -11.07 14.37
C LYS A 116 5.77 -11.52 14.38
N GLN A 117 5.22 -11.66 15.57
CA GLN A 117 3.77 -11.82 15.75
C GLN A 117 3.06 -10.48 15.58
N VAL A 118 1.77 -10.51 15.25
CA VAL A 118 0.90 -9.32 15.30
C VAL A 118 0.79 -8.85 16.76
N ASP A 119 0.89 -7.55 17.00
CA ASP A 119 0.90 -7.01 18.37
C ASP A 119 -0.50 -7.01 18.99
N ASN A 120 -1.55 -6.76 18.19
CA ASN A 120 -2.93 -6.83 18.65
C ASN A 120 -3.90 -7.23 17.52
N LEU A 121 -4.92 -8.02 17.87
CA LEU A 121 -6.05 -8.35 16.99
C LEU A 121 -7.35 -8.01 17.71
N LYS A 122 -8.09 -7.03 17.19
CA LYS A 122 -9.44 -6.70 17.64
C LYS A 122 -10.46 -7.24 16.65
N THR A 123 -11.62 -7.68 17.15
CA THR A 123 -12.71 -8.20 16.32
C THR A 123 -14.05 -7.62 16.76
N ASN A 124 -15.05 -7.63 15.88
CA ASN A 124 -16.43 -7.35 16.26
C ASN A 124 -17.37 -8.50 15.85
N HIS A 125 -18.59 -8.48 16.40
CA HIS A 125 -19.62 -9.48 16.09
C HIS A 125 -20.15 -9.38 14.64
N ARG A 126 -19.74 -8.38 13.87
CA ARG A 126 -20.11 -8.17 12.46
C ARG A 126 -19.05 -8.72 11.49
N GLY A 127 -18.02 -9.41 11.99
CA GLY A 127 -16.96 -9.99 11.15
C GLY A 127 -15.89 -8.99 10.69
N VAL A 128 -15.72 -7.87 11.40
CA VAL A 128 -14.61 -6.93 11.18
C VAL A 128 -13.44 -7.33 12.06
N TYR A 129 -12.24 -7.34 11.48
CA TYR A 129 -10.99 -7.67 12.14
C TYR A 129 -10.01 -6.51 11.97
N VAL A 130 -9.34 -6.10 13.05
CA VAL A 130 -8.36 -5.01 13.06
C VAL A 130 -7.05 -5.55 13.61
N LEU A 131 -6.04 -5.60 12.75
CA LEU A 131 -4.68 -5.99 13.10
C LEU A 131 -3.87 -4.72 13.41
N GLN A 132 -3.13 -4.74 14.50
CA GLN A 132 -2.28 -3.63 14.92
C GLN A 132 -0.82 -4.07 14.96
N ASP A 133 0.04 -3.24 14.39
CA ASP A 133 1.50 -3.33 14.51
C ASP A 133 2.03 -1.99 15.04
N ASN A 134 2.68 -2.03 16.20
CA ASN A 134 3.20 -0.86 16.90
C ASN A 134 4.62 -0.49 16.45
N SER A 135 5.28 -1.32 15.66
CA SER A 135 6.67 -1.16 15.25
C SER A 135 6.85 -1.74 13.86
N PHE A 136 6.10 -1.16 12.91
CA PHE A 136 6.04 -1.64 11.54
C PHE A 136 7.36 -1.34 10.83
N ARG A 137 8.25 -2.33 10.81
CA ARG A 137 9.66 -2.15 10.46
C ARG A 137 9.89 -1.52 9.09
N TRP A 138 9.07 -1.88 8.11
CA TRP A 138 9.21 -1.41 6.73
C TRP A 138 8.98 0.09 6.57
N PHE A 139 8.35 0.77 7.55
CA PHE A 139 8.08 2.21 7.51
C PHE A 139 8.82 3.01 8.58
N THR A 140 9.77 2.39 9.30
CA THR A 140 10.47 3.05 10.42
C THR A 140 11.19 4.32 9.99
N ARG A 141 11.73 4.38 8.76
CA ARG A 141 12.51 5.52 8.25
C ARG A 141 11.77 6.29 7.14
N MET A 142 10.60 5.82 6.70
CA MET A 142 9.73 6.55 5.77
C MET A 142 9.13 7.83 6.37
N ALA A 143 9.23 8.03 7.70
CA ALA A 143 8.74 9.22 8.39
C ALA A 143 9.55 10.51 8.12
N HIS A 144 10.42 10.54 7.10
CA HIS A 144 11.15 11.75 6.74
C HIS A 144 10.46 12.46 5.56
N ASP A 145 10.00 13.68 5.84
CA ASP A 145 9.57 14.73 4.90
C ASP A 145 8.06 14.94 4.58
N GLN A 146 7.19 14.67 5.55
CA GLN A 146 5.99 15.51 5.71
C GLN A 146 5.94 15.97 7.15
N SER A 147 5.88 17.29 7.35
CA SER A 147 5.68 17.86 8.68
C SER A 147 4.53 17.11 9.37
N SER A 148 4.82 16.49 10.51
CA SER A 148 3.92 15.66 11.30
C SER A 148 2.61 16.35 11.71
N ALA A 149 2.47 17.64 11.39
CA ALA A 149 1.28 18.45 11.60
C ALA A 149 0.15 18.23 10.57
N GLU A 150 0.43 17.71 9.37
CA GLU A 150 -0.60 17.53 8.32
C GLU A 150 -1.30 16.16 8.38
N SER A 151 -0.57 15.08 8.68
CA SER A 151 -1.13 13.73 8.70
C SER A 151 -2.10 13.47 9.87
N VAL A 152 -1.95 14.21 10.98
CA VAL A 152 -2.86 14.10 12.14
C VAL A 152 -4.24 14.75 11.85
N LYS A 153 -4.28 15.74 10.96
CA LYS A 153 -5.53 16.44 10.61
C LYS A 153 -6.44 15.65 9.68
N LYS A 154 -5.90 14.68 8.92
CA LYS A 154 -6.68 13.83 8.01
C LYS A 154 -7.28 12.57 8.64
N VAL A 155 -6.86 12.20 9.85
CA VAL A 155 -7.25 10.94 10.52
C VAL A 155 -8.20 11.16 11.71
N THR A 156 -8.58 12.40 12.00
CA THR A 156 -9.57 12.67 13.06
C THR A 156 -10.98 12.67 12.44
N PRO A 157 -11.96 11.94 13.00
CA PRO A 157 -13.32 11.88 12.47
C PRO A 157 -14.05 13.23 12.47
#